data_AF-A0A0A1CXX2-F1
#
_entry.id   AF-A0A0A1CXX2-F1
#
_cell.length_a   1.000
_cell.length_b   1.000
_cell.length_c   1.000
_cell.angle_alpha   90.00
_cell.angle_beta   90.00
_cell.angle_gamma   90.00
#
_symmetry.space_group_name_H-M   'P 1'
#
loop_
_entity.id
_entity.type
_entity.pdbx_description
1 polymer ?
#
loop_
_entity_poly.entity_id
_entity_poly.type
_entity_poly.pdbx_seq_one_letter_code
_entity_poly.pdbx_strand_id
1 'polypeptide(L)'
;MTKIFNSPADFSDDQFEGFLDIYADRLRGVAGGAVALRTGEPQVAVVIGGGSGHYPAFAGLVGTGFATGAVVGNIFTSPSAAQVYSVAKAANQGQGVVLSFGNYAGDTMNFGIAAERLRKEGIDTRIVVVTDDIASSDDEKKRRGIAGDFTVFKVMGAAAAAGLDLGGVERAGRAANSATRTLGVAFSGCTMPGADNPLFEVPEGHLGLGLGIHGEPGISDEPMPTASALADMLVDKLLVSAPAGAGNKVGVILNGLGTTKYEELFLLWGPVSKRLRDAGLELVDVEVGELVTSLDMGGTSLTLMWLDEELETFWKADAYTPAYRKQAAPVAALESFQDGAEAELEAAVAPEYSEASAQLAGAVVAGLEIMASTLHEHEQRLGDIDAVAGDGDHGRGMVKGVDAALQTATAASEGGAGAAWVLQRAGQAWAEKAGGTSGVLWGAALEAAGTSLENNRASYTPADFVAAAHAFADAIIELGRATIGDKTLVDALLPFTESLATAVTAGADFAGSWQAAAAVAVEQAAATAALSPKLGRARPLAAKSIGTPDAGATSLALLVTALADLPAK
;
A
#
# COMPACT_ATOMS: atom_id res chain seq x y z
N MET A 1 4.55 9.59 14.42
CA MET A 1 5.27 10.36 15.44
C MET A 1 6.76 10.33 15.14
N THR A 2 7.48 11.45 15.23
CA THR A 2 8.96 11.46 15.13
C THR A 2 9.57 10.78 16.35
N LYS A 3 10.27 9.65 16.14
CA LYS A 3 10.86 8.84 17.22
C LYS A 3 12.39 8.94 17.31
N ILE A 4 13.05 9.38 16.24
CA ILE A 4 14.51 9.43 16.13
C ILE A 4 14.92 10.91 16.10
N PHE A 5 15.43 11.40 17.22
CA PHE A 5 15.98 12.76 17.36
C PHE A 5 16.90 12.83 18.59
N ASN A 6 17.87 13.75 18.60
CA ASN A 6 18.63 14.07 19.80
C ASN A 6 17.86 15.09 20.65
N SER A 7 17.61 16.26 20.07
CA SER A 7 16.89 17.39 20.66
C SER A 7 15.79 17.83 19.67
N PRO A 8 14.54 18.00 20.11
CA PRO A 8 13.47 18.50 19.25
C PRO A 8 13.76 19.87 18.64
N ALA A 9 14.47 20.73 19.38
CA ALA A 9 14.80 22.09 18.94
C ALA A 9 15.83 22.10 17.81
N ASP A 10 16.74 21.12 17.81
CA ASP A 10 17.85 21.04 16.87
C ASP A 10 17.56 20.05 15.71
N PHE A 11 16.39 19.39 15.74
CA PHE A 11 16.01 18.34 14.79
C PHE A 11 16.19 18.74 13.32
N SER A 12 15.79 19.96 12.96
CA SER A 12 15.88 20.46 11.58
C SER A 12 17.32 20.57 11.09
N ASP A 13 18.23 20.97 11.98
CA ASP A 13 19.65 21.15 11.68
C ASP A 13 20.37 19.79 11.68
N ASP A 14 20.15 18.96 12.71
CA ASP A 14 20.72 17.61 12.84
C ASP A 14 20.42 16.73 11.62
N GLN A 15 19.14 16.70 11.18
CA GLN A 15 18.77 15.89 10.02
C GLN A 15 19.37 16.44 8.72
N PHE A 16 19.53 17.76 8.62
CA PHE A 16 20.05 18.38 7.41
C PHE A 16 21.56 18.19 7.29
N GLU A 17 22.29 18.17 8.41
CA GLU A 17 23.71 17.80 8.43
C GLU A 17 23.90 16.37 7.91
N GLY A 18 23.10 15.41 8.40
CA GLY A 18 23.12 14.04 7.89
C GLY A 18 22.78 13.94 6.40
N PHE A 19 21.79 14.69 5.93
CA PHE A 19 21.45 14.78 4.52
C PHE A 19 22.62 15.30 3.67
N LEU A 20 23.30 16.36 4.12
CA LEU A 20 24.44 16.93 3.41
C LEU A 20 25.65 16.00 3.39
N ASP A 21 25.89 15.22 4.44
CA ASP A 21 26.95 14.21 4.48
C ASP A 21 26.70 13.10 3.45
N ILE A 22 25.47 12.55 3.41
CA ILE A 22 25.07 11.50 2.46
C ILE A 22 25.24 11.95 1.01
N TYR A 23 24.93 13.22 0.71
CA TYR A 23 24.90 13.76 -0.66
C TYR A 23 26.02 14.76 -0.95
N ALA A 24 27.12 14.73 -0.19
CA ALA A 24 28.26 15.63 -0.36
C ALA A 24 28.95 15.50 -1.75
N ASP A 25 28.72 14.39 -2.44
CA ASP A 25 29.23 14.12 -3.79
C ASP A 25 28.49 14.90 -4.90
N ARG A 26 27.31 15.46 -4.59
CA ARG A 26 26.43 16.14 -5.57
C ARG A 26 25.82 17.44 -5.05
N LEU A 27 25.85 17.68 -3.75
CA LEU A 27 25.37 18.90 -3.11
C LEU A 27 26.47 19.61 -2.33
N ARG A 28 26.33 20.93 -2.20
CA ARG A 28 27.12 21.75 -1.29
C ARG A 28 26.20 22.47 -0.31
N GLY A 29 26.43 22.24 0.98
CA GLY A 29 25.80 23.00 2.05
C GLY A 29 26.20 24.48 2.00
N VAL A 30 25.23 25.36 2.22
CA VAL A 30 25.42 26.80 2.37
C VAL A 30 24.54 27.29 3.51
N ALA A 31 24.83 28.48 4.06
CA ALA A 31 24.02 29.00 5.15
C ALA A 31 22.54 29.09 4.73
N GLY A 32 21.68 28.29 5.38
CA GLY A 32 20.25 28.22 5.11
C GLY A 32 19.78 27.19 4.08
N GLY A 33 20.65 26.32 3.57
CA GLY A 33 20.21 25.28 2.64
C GLY A 33 21.33 24.62 1.85
N ALA A 34 21.01 24.18 0.64
CA ALA A 34 21.95 23.47 -0.25
C ALA A 34 21.84 23.96 -1.68
N VAL A 35 22.94 23.82 -2.42
CA VAL A 35 22.99 24.00 -3.88
C VAL A 35 23.60 22.78 -4.54
N ALA A 36 23.16 22.47 -5.76
CA ALA A 36 23.77 21.43 -6.57
C ALA A 36 25.22 21.78 -6.90
N LEU A 37 26.09 20.77 -6.94
CA LEU A 37 27.39 20.91 -7.59
C LEU A 37 27.16 21.10 -9.09
N ARG A 38 27.93 22.01 -9.69
CA ARG A 38 27.72 22.43 -11.08
C ARG A 38 28.03 21.30 -12.05
N THR A 39 27.14 21.10 -13.02
CA THR A 39 27.32 20.21 -14.15
C THR A 39 27.04 21.01 -15.43
N GLY A 40 27.88 20.85 -16.46
CA GLY A 40 27.68 21.49 -17.77
C GLY A 40 27.86 23.01 -17.80
N GLU A 41 27.15 23.64 -18.74
CA GLU A 41 27.19 25.09 -18.99
C GLU A 41 26.33 25.88 -17.98
N PRO A 42 26.63 27.17 -17.74
CA PRO A 42 25.81 28.02 -16.87
C PRO A 42 24.35 28.09 -17.30
N GLN A 43 23.43 27.92 -16.35
CA GLN A 43 21.97 28.01 -16.57
C GLN A 43 21.31 28.98 -15.57
N VAL A 44 20.04 29.32 -15.82
CA VAL A 44 19.21 30.06 -14.86
C VAL A 44 19.12 29.27 -13.56
N ALA A 45 19.37 29.93 -12.43
CA ALA A 45 19.29 29.26 -11.13
C ALA A 45 17.83 29.18 -10.67
N VAL A 46 17.30 27.95 -10.57
CA VAL A 46 15.99 27.69 -9.96
C VAL A 46 16.20 27.38 -8.49
N VAL A 47 15.74 28.27 -7.61
CA VAL A 47 15.91 28.15 -6.16
C VAL A 47 14.54 27.98 -5.52
N ILE A 48 14.32 26.81 -4.94
CA ILE A 48 13.08 26.44 -4.27
C ILE A 48 13.25 26.53 -2.74
N GLY A 49 12.18 26.44 -1.96
CA GLY A 49 12.34 26.32 -0.52
C GLY A 49 11.10 26.68 0.30
N GLY A 50 11.27 26.56 1.60
CA GLY A 50 10.23 26.79 2.60
C GLY A 50 10.64 26.20 3.95
N GLY A 51 9.66 26.02 4.83
CA GLY A 51 9.87 25.29 6.09
C GLY A 51 10.28 23.84 5.84
N SER A 52 11.00 23.25 6.80
CA SER A 52 11.29 21.81 6.78
C SER A 52 10.06 20.99 7.16
N GLY A 53 10.12 19.67 6.93
CA GLY A 53 9.03 18.74 7.26
C GLY A 53 8.25 18.21 6.06
N HIS A 54 8.68 18.54 4.84
CA HIS A 54 7.99 18.15 3.60
C HIS A 54 8.83 17.24 2.68
N TYR A 55 9.89 16.62 3.23
CA TYR A 55 10.83 15.82 2.44
C TYR A 55 10.09 14.76 1.60
N PRO A 56 10.39 14.58 0.30
CA PRO A 56 11.52 15.11 -0.47
C PRO A 56 11.61 16.63 -0.69
N ALA A 57 10.49 17.35 -0.64
CA ALA A 57 10.54 18.81 -0.74
C ALA A 57 11.24 19.41 0.50
N PHE A 58 12.22 20.29 0.38
CA PHE A 58 12.75 20.89 -0.85
C PHE A 58 14.12 20.33 -1.24
N ALA A 59 14.99 20.03 -0.26
CA ALA A 59 16.40 19.69 -0.51
C ALA A 59 16.59 18.38 -1.30
N GLY A 60 15.66 17.43 -1.18
CA GLY A 60 15.68 16.19 -1.96
C GLY A 60 15.51 16.41 -3.47
N LEU A 61 15.04 17.59 -3.89
CA LEU A 61 14.77 17.96 -5.28
C LEU A 61 15.88 18.83 -5.90
N VAL A 62 17.00 19.01 -5.20
CA VAL A 62 18.17 19.75 -5.73
C VAL A 62 19.01 18.84 -6.62
N GLY A 63 19.16 19.19 -7.89
CA GLY A 63 19.91 18.40 -8.85
C GLY A 63 19.60 18.75 -10.30
N THR A 64 20.16 17.95 -11.22
CA THR A 64 20.04 18.19 -12.66
C THR A 64 18.60 17.98 -13.12
N GLY A 65 18.07 18.88 -13.95
CA GLY A 65 16.70 18.81 -14.49
C GLY A 65 15.60 19.16 -13.50
N PHE A 66 15.96 19.65 -12.30
CA PHE A 66 15.06 20.07 -11.23
C PHE A 66 15.62 21.37 -10.58
N ALA A 67 15.76 21.46 -9.25
CA ALA A 67 16.21 22.70 -8.62
C ALA A 67 17.74 22.84 -8.58
N THR A 68 18.24 24.07 -8.79
CA THR A 68 19.67 24.40 -8.60
C THR A 68 20.03 24.53 -7.12
N GLY A 69 19.07 24.92 -6.28
CA GLY A 69 19.26 24.99 -4.83
C GLY A 69 17.94 24.99 -4.08
N ALA A 70 18.01 24.67 -2.80
CA ALA A 70 16.87 24.68 -1.89
C ALA A 70 17.21 25.46 -0.62
N VAL A 71 16.31 26.35 -0.23
CA VAL A 71 16.32 27.00 1.08
C VAL A 71 15.53 26.13 2.06
N VAL A 72 16.14 25.83 3.20
CA VAL A 72 15.61 24.91 4.20
C VAL A 72 15.45 25.68 5.51
N GLY A 73 14.20 26.00 5.85
CA GLY A 73 13.83 26.63 7.12
C GLY A 73 13.67 25.63 8.27
N ASN A 74 13.25 26.12 9.43
CA ASN A 74 12.83 25.25 10.54
C ASN A 74 11.55 24.48 10.17
N ILE A 75 11.20 23.45 10.94
CA ILE A 75 9.98 22.67 10.72
C ILE A 75 8.76 23.60 10.63
N PHE A 76 8.05 23.53 9.50
CA PHE A 76 6.87 24.32 9.17
C PHE A 76 7.01 25.84 9.32
N THR A 77 8.25 26.35 9.29
CA THR A 77 8.53 27.77 9.46
C THR A 77 9.36 28.27 8.30
N SER A 78 8.85 29.32 7.63
CA SER A 78 9.54 29.97 6.53
C SER A 78 11.00 30.33 6.85
N PRO A 79 11.96 30.07 5.95
CA PRO A 79 13.35 30.47 6.13
C PRO A 79 13.48 31.98 6.12
N SER A 80 14.48 32.51 6.82
CA SER A 80 14.76 33.94 6.83
C SER A 80 15.21 34.45 5.46
N ALA A 81 14.93 35.72 5.16
CA ALA A 81 15.43 36.39 3.95
C ALA A 81 16.97 36.30 3.79
N ALA A 82 17.72 36.20 4.89
CA ALA A 82 19.18 36.03 4.86
C ALA A 82 19.60 34.63 4.35
N GLN A 83 18.89 33.58 4.76
CA GLN A 83 19.07 32.22 4.28
C GLN A 83 18.71 32.12 2.79
N VAL A 84 17.55 32.68 2.39
CA VAL A 84 17.14 32.71 0.97
C VAL A 84 18.19 33.42 0.11
N TYR A 85 18.64 34.61 0.54
CA TYR A 85 19.68 35.37 -0.14
C TYR A 85 20.98 34.57 -0.30
N SER A 86 21.42 33.90 0.77
CA SER A 86 22.65 33.10 0.81
C SER A 86 22.61 31.96 -0.23
N VAL A 87 21.54 31.16 -0.21
CA VAL A 87 21.34 30.05 -1.15
C VAL A 87 21.23 30.57 -2.58
N ALA A 88 20.42 31.60 -2.83
CA ALA A 88 20.21 32.14 -4.16
C ALA A 88 21.49 32.72 -4.77
N LYS A 89 22.29 33.42 -3.96
CA LYS A 89 23.59 33.95 -4.39
C LYS A 89 24.59 32.83 -4.67
N ALA A 90 24.56 31.75 -3.89
CA ALA A 90 25.39 30.57 -4.10
C ALA A 90 24.98 29.76 -5.34
N ALA A 91 23.68 29.72 -5.65
CA ALA A 91 23.12 29.03 -6.80
C ALA A 91 23.30 29.80 -8.12
N ASN A 92 23.35 31.13 -8.07
CA ASN A 92 23.50 31.98 -9.24
C ASN A 92 24.74 31.63 -10.07
N GLN A 93 24.53 31.39 -11.37
CA GLN A 93 25.57 31.03 -12.33
C GLN A 93 25.86 32.15 -13.34
N GLY A 94 25.27 33.34 -13.14
CA GLY A 94 25.40 34.49 -14.04
C GLY A 94 24.25 34.63 -15.05
N GLN A 95 23.27 33.72 -15.03
CA GLN A 95 22.07 33.75 -15.90
C GLN A 95 20.80 34.25 -15.19
N GLY A 96 20.94 34.78 -13.96
CA GLY A 96 19.82 35.19 -13.12
C GLY A 96 19.25 34.07 -12.26
N VAL A 97 18.25 34.42 -11.44
CA VAL A 97 17.65 33.54 -10.43
C VAL A 97 16.13 33.59 -10.50
N VAL A 98 15.46 32.43 -10.45
CA VAL A 98 14.03 32.33 -10.15
C VAL A 98 13.87 31.71 -8.77
N LEU A 99 13.17 32.42 -7.89
CA LEU A 99 12.74 31.92 -6.58
C LEU A 99 11.33 31.33 -6.70
N SER A 100 11.10 30.14 -6.16
CA SER A 100 9.76 29.54 -6.16
C SER A 100 9.45 28.76 -4.88
N PHE A 101 8.20 28.88 -4.43
CA PHE A 101 7.71 28.38 -3.15
C PHE A 101 6.17 28.45 -3.15
N GLY A 102 5.53 27.68 -2.25
CA GLY A 102 4.09 27.72 -2.05
C GLY A 102 3.60 29.03 -1.42
N ASN A 103 2.36 29.43 -1.71
CA ASN A 103 1.80 30.72 -1.30
C ASN A 103 1.46 30.80 0.20
N TYR A 104 2.49 31.02 1.02
CA TYR A 104 2.38 31.27 2.45
C TYR A 104 2.93 32.65 2.79
N ALA A 105 2.32 33.31 3.78
CA ALA A 105 2.64 34.69 4.11
C ALA A 105 4.12 34.88 4.51
N GLY A 106 4.65 33.97 5.33
CA GLY A 106 6.06 34.00 5.75
C GLY A 106 7.01 33.89 4.57
N ASP A 107 6.77 32.94 3.67
CA ASP A 107 7.61 32.71 2.49
C ASP A 107 7.55 33.88 1.52
N THR A 108 6.34 34.37 1.24
CA THR A 108 6.16 35.55 0.36
C THR A 108 6.94 36.76 0.85
N MET A 109 6.95 37.02 2.17
CA MET A 109 7.71 38.13 2.74
C MET A 109 9.23 37.88 2.69
N ASN A 110 9.71 36.74 3.18
CA ASN A 110 11.14 36.45 3.28
C ASN A 110 11.82 36.35 1.91
N PHE A 111 11.21 35.63 0.97
CA PHE A 111 11.75 35.50 -0.38
C PHE A 111 11.64 36.81 -1.16
N GLY A 112 10.58 37.61 -0.94
CA GLY A 112 10.44 38.96 -1.49
C GLY A 112 11.59 39.87 -1.10
N ILE A 113 11.91 39.95 0.21
CA ILE A 113 13.01 40.74 0.74
C ILE A 113 14.37 40.27 0.17
N ALA A 114 14.58 38.96 0.09
CA ALA A 114 15.80 38.39 -0.50
C ALA A 114 15.95 38.75 -1.98
N ALA A 115 14.87 38.67 -2.76
CA ALA A 115 14.86 39.03 -4.17
C ALA A 115 15.15 40.52 -4.40
N GLU A 116 14.59 41.41 -3.57
CA GLU A 116 14.91 42.83 -3.63
C GLU A 116 16.39 43.10 -3.35
N ARG A 117 16.97 42.39 -2.37
CA ARG A 117 18.38 42.50 -2.04
C ARG A 117 19.27 42.03 -3.20
N LEU A 118 18.97 40.88 -3.81
CA LEU A 118 19.71 40.35 -4.97
C LEU A 118 19.66 41.32 -6.16
N ARG A 119 18.48 41.89 -6.45
CA ARG A 119 18.33 42.90 -7.52
C ARG A 119 19.15 44.15 -7.27
N LYS A 120 19.24 44.64 -6.01
CA LYS A 120 20.12 45.77 -5.64
C LYS A 120 21.60 45.48 -5.88
N GLU A 121 22.00 44.21 -5.88
CA GLU A 121 23.36 43.75 -6.19
C GLU A 121 23.58 43.42 -7.68
N GLY A 122 22.59 43.69 -8.54
CA GLY A 122 22.68 43.45 -9.98
C GLY A 122 22.39 42.03 -10.42
N ILE A 123 21.83 41.17 -9.56
CA ILE A 123 21.38 39.83 -9.92
C ILE A 123 19.90 39.90 -10.29
N ASP A 124 19.57 39.74 -11.58
CA ASP A 124 18.16 39.67 -12.00
C ASP A 124 17.50 38.46 -11.33
N THR A 125 16.46 38.76 -10.53
CA THR A 125 15.79 37.79 -9.66
C THR A 125 14.29 37.91 -9.80
N ARG A 126 13.64 36.82 -10.21
CA ARG A 126 12.19 36.70 -10.40
C ARG A 126 11.57 35.79 -9.33
N ILE A 127 10.26 35.90 -9.13
CA ILE A 127 9.50 35.10 -8.17
C ILE A 127 8.31 34.45 -8.87
N VAL A 128 8.19 33.14 -8.73
CA VAL A 128 7.03 32.34 -9.14
C VAL A 128 6.44 31.70 -7.88
N VAL A 129 5.29 32.22 -7.43
CA VAL A 129 4.55 31.67 -6.28
C VAL A 129 3.57 30.60 -6.78
N VAL A 130 3.52 29.47 -6.09
CA VAL A 130 2.65 28.35 -6.45
C VAL A 130 1.33 28.41 -5.66
N THR A 131 0.22 28.14 -6.35
CA THR A 131 -1.15 28.39 -5.87
C THR A 131 -2.13 27.29 -6.31
N ASP A 132 -1.70 26.03 -6.22
CA ASP A 132 -2.41 24.88 -6.80
C ASP A 132 -3.56 24.34 -5.93
N ASP A 133 -3.58 24.63 -4.63
CA ASP A 133 -4.56 24.08 -3.69
C ASP A 133 -5.97 24.65 -3.90
N ILE A 134 -6.83 23.87 -4.58
CA ILE A 134 -8.19 24.29 -4.92
C ILE A 134 -9.10 24.42 -3.71
N ALA A 135 -8.75 23.80 -2.59
CA ALA A 135 -9.58 23.80 -1.40
C ALA A 135 -9.41 25.12 -0.63
N SER A 136 -8.19 25.66 -0.58
CA SER A 136 -7.85 26.80 0.27
C SER A 136 -8.53 28.13 -0.07
N SER A 137 -8.89 28.37 -1.34
CA SER A 137 -9.58 29.60 -1.75
C SER A 137 -10.21 29.49 -3.14
N ASP A 138 -11.34 30.17 -3.36
CA ASP A 138 -11.89 30.37 -4.70
C ASP A 138 -11.05 31.36 -5.54
N ASP A 139 -10.33 32.28 -4.88
CA ASP A 139 -9.42 33.21 -5.54
C ASP A 139 -8.06 32.53 -5.75
N GLU A 140 -7.74 32.18 -7.00
CA GLU A 140 -6.51 31.47 -7.36
C GLU A 140 -5.25 32.13 -6.79
N LYS A 141 -5.20 33.46 -6.70
CA LYS A 141 -4.02 34.19 -6.18
C LYS A 141 -3.84 34.06 -4.66
N LYS A 142 -4.87 33.59 -3.95
CA LYS A 142 -4.88 33.39 -2.49
C LYS A 142 -4.80 31.93 -2.11
N ARG A 143 -4.81 31.02 -3.07
CA ARG A 143 -4.65 29.58 -2.80
C ARG A 143 -3.27 29.29 -2.26
N ARG A 144 -3.17 28.33 -1.34
CA ARG A 144 -1.91 27.76 -0.87
C ARG A 144 -1.19 27.06 -2.03
N GLY A 145 0.13 26.92 -1.90
CA GLY A 145 0.91 25.99 -2.71
C GLY A 145 1.17 24.71 -1.92
N ILE A 146 0.82 23.55 -2.47
CA ILE A 146 0.98 22.23 -1.81
C ILE A 146 1.74 21.26 -2.73
N ALA A 147 1.27 20.03 -2.96
CA ALA A 147 1.98 19.05 -3.79
C ALA A 147 2.22 19.50 -5.25
N GLY A 148 1.43 20.46 -5.77
CA GLY A 148 1.66 21.06 -7.08
C GLY A 148 2.96 21.86 -7.19
N ASP A 149 3.57 22.25 -6.07
CA ASP A 149 4.94 22.76 -6.00
C ASP A 149 5.89 21.89 -6.83
N PHE A 150 5.77 20.56 -6.68
CA PHE A 150 6.59 19.60 -7.40
C PHE A 150 6.51 19.77 -8.92
N THR A 151 5.30 19.96 -9.47
CA THR A 151 5.09 20.14 -10.92
C THR A 151 5.73 21.42 -11.43
N VAL A 152 5.55 22.52 -10.71
CA VAL A 152 6.08 23.84 -11.10
C VAL A 152 7.60 23.86 -11.03
N PHE A 153 8.17 23.30 -9.95
CA PHE A 153 9.60 23.19 -9.76
C PHE A 153 10.25 22.30 -10.84
N LYS A 154 9.62 21.16 -11.16
CA LYS A 154 10.08 20.26 -12.23
C LYS A 154 10.11 20.97 -13.58
N VAL A 155 9.05 21.72 -13.93
CA VAL A 155 8.96 22.45 -15.20
C VAL A 155 10.02 23.53 -15.28
N MET A 156 10.18 24.36 -14.24
CA MET A 156 11.23 25.40 -14.25
C MET A 156 12.62 24.82 -14.31
N GLY A 157 12.88 23.73 -13.57
CA GLY A 157 14.16 23.04 -13.58
C GLY A 157 14.51 22.44 -14.93
N ALA A 158 13.54 21.80 -15.59
CA ALA A 158 13.71 21.27 -16.94
C ALA A 158 13.91 22.38 -17.98
N ALA A 159 13.16 23.49 -17.86
CA ALA A 159 13.32 24.66 -18.73
C ALA A 159 14.73 25.28 -18.60
N ALA A 160 15.22 25.44 -17.37
CA ALA A 160 16.57 25.93 -17.10
C ALA A 160 17.63 24.97 -17.66
N ALA A 161 17.47 23.67 -17.44
CA ALA A 161 18.40 22.64 -17.95
C ALA A 161 18.39 22.56 -19.49
N ALA A 162 17.27 22.89 -20.14
CA ALA A 162 17.16 23.03 -21.59
C ALA A 162 17.79 24.32 -22.14
N GLY A 163 18.34 25.18 -21.26
CA GLY A 163 19.06 26.40 -21.65
C GLY A 163 18.16 27.61 -21.93
N LEU A 164 16.91 27.61 -21.47
CA LEU A 164 16.05 28.79 -21.57
C LEU A 164 16.62 29.93 -20.71
N ASP A 165 16.39 31.17 -21.17
CA ASP A 165 16.75 32.37 -20.41
C ASP A 165 15.80 32.60 -19.22
N LEU A 166 16.13 33.57 -18.37
CA LEU A 166 15.37 33.87 -17.16
C LEU A 166 13.88 34.14 -17.42
N GLY A 167 13.57 34.83 -18.52
CA GLY A 167 12.20 35.11 -18.93
C GLY A 167 11.47 33.86 -19.40
N GLY A 168 12.15 32.96 -20.10
CA GLY A 168 11.64 31.65 -20.51
C GLY A 168 11.32 30.75 -19.33
N VAL A 169 12.22 30.66 -18.35
CA VAL A 169 12.02 29.86 -17.14
C VAL A 169 10.88 30.42 -16.29
N GLU A 170 10.81 31.74 -16.10
CA GLU A 170 9.68 32.38 -15.40
C GLU A 170 8.34 32.10 -16.11
N ARG A 171 8.30 32.23 -17.45
CA ARG A 171 7.09 31.95 -18.24
C ARG A 171 6.65 30.50 -18.05
N ALA A 172 7.56 29.55 -18.18
CA ALA A 172 7.26 28.12 -18.05
C ALA A 172 6.73 27.78 -16.65
N GLY A 173 7.34 28.33 -15.60
CA GLY A 173 6.85 28.16 -14.21
C GLY A 173 5.46 28.74 -13.99
N ARG A 174 5.16 29.93 -14.55
CA ARG A 174 3.82 30.52 -14.47
C ARG A 174 2.78 29.71 -15.25
N ALA A 175 3.14 29.21 -16.43
CA ALA A 175 2.28 28.34 -17.22
C ALA A 175 1.95 27.04 -16.47
N ALA A 176 2.96 26.39 -15.90
CA ALA A 176 2.77 25.21 -15.06
C ALA A 176 1.85 25.51 -13.86
N ASN A 177 2.09 26.58 -13.12
CA ASN A 177 1.25 26.93 -11.96
C ASN A 177 -0.22 27.15 -12.35
N SER A 178 -0.46 27.89 -13.43
CA SER A 178 -1.83 28.11 -13.93
C SER A 178 -2.50 26.83 -14.43
N ALA A 179 -1.72 25.85 -14.89
CA ALA A 179 -2.19 24.57 -15.36
C ALA A 179 -2.35 23.50 -14.26
N THR A 180 -1.91 23.77 -13.03
CA THR A 180 -1.89 22.77 -11.95
C THR A 180 -3.02 22.98 -10.94
N ARG A 181 -3.66 21.90 -10.51
CA ARG A 181 -4.67 21.86 -9.43
C ARG A 181 -4.38 20.70 -8.50
N THR A 182 -4.50 20.92 -7.20
CA THR A 182 -4.32 19.88 -6.19
C THR A 182 -5.42 19.91 -5.15
N LEU A 183 -5.81 18.72 -4.69
CA LEU A 183 -6.69 18.53 -3.55
C LEU A 183 -6.10 17.48 -2.60
N GLY A 184 -5.99 17.84 -1.32
CA GLY A 184 -5.50 16.96 -0.26
C GLY A 184 -6.59 16.53 0.73
N VAL A 185 -6.40 15.36 1.33
CA VAL A 185 -7.17 14.82 2.45
C VAL A 185 -6.24 14.25 3.51
N ALA A 186 -6.68 14.20 4.76
CA ALA A 186 -5.94 13.59 5.85
C ALA A 186 -6.82 12.64 6.67
N PHE A 187 -6.22 11.56 7.12
CA PHE A 187 -6.78 10.55 8.01
C PHE A 187 -6.30 10.76 9.45
N SER A 188 -5.16 11.45 9.63
CA SER A 188 -4.61 11.81 10.93
C SER A 188 -3.69 13.03 10.81
N GLY A 189 -3.58 13.81 11.89
CA GLY A 189 -2.68 14.96 11.93
C GLY A 189 -1.21 14.58 12.13
N CYS A 190 -0.32 15.47 11.67
CA CYS A 190 1.11 15.32 11.91
C CYS A 190 1.53 15.76 13.31
N THR A 191 2.60 15.17 13.81
CA THR A 191 3.20 15.44 15.12
C THR A 191 4.55 16.14 14.96
N MET A 192 4.70 17.29 15.61
CA MET A 192 5.98 18.00 15.66
C MET A 192 7.05 17.14 16.37
N PRO A 193 8.34 17.22 15.97
CA PRO A 193 9.41 16.59 16.72
C PRO A 193 9.33 16.93 18.21
N GLY A 194 9.37 15.91 19.07
CA GLY A 194 9.28 16.06 20.53
C GLY A 194 7.89 16.37 21.10
N ALA A 195 6.85 16.53 20.28
CA ALA A 195 5.49 16.70 20.76
C ALA A 195 4.84 15.37 21.13
N ASP A 196 4.00 15.38 22.17
CA ASP A 196 3.27 14.19 22.63
C ASP A 196 2.00 13.91 21.81
N ASN A 197 1.44 14.94 21.16
CA ASN A 197 0.16 14.89 20.46
C ASN A 197 0.28 15.54 19.07
N PRO A 198 -0.58 15.16 18.10
CA PRO A 198 -0.60 15.77 16.78
C PRO A 198 -1.05 17.24 16.83
N LEU A 199 -0.73 18.02 15.79
CA LEU A 199 -1.11 19.43 15.66
C LEU A 199 -2.61 19.64 15.53
N PHE A 200 -3.31 18.65 15.01
CA PHE A 200 -4.77 18.56 14.95
C PHE A 200 -5.18 17.09 14.95
N GLU A 201 -6.45 16.83 15.23
CA GLU A 201 -7.03 15.49 15.21
C GLU A 201 -8.12 15.42 14.14
N VAL A 202 -8.27 14.23 13.54
CA VAL A 202 -9.41 13.90 12.68
C VAL A 202 -10.33 12.99 13.49
N PRO A 203 -11.65 13.24 13.54
CA PRO A 203 -12.57 12.37 14.26
C PRO A 203 -12.49 10.91 13.76
N GLU A 204 -12.70 9.97 14.68
CA GLU A 204 -12.74 8.55 14.32
C GLU A 204 -13.79 8.29 13.21
N GLY A 205 -13.42 7.50 12.21
CA GLY A 205 -14.28 7.20 11.06
C GLY A 205 -14.50 8.37 10.10
N HIS A 206 -13.70 9.43 10.18
CA HIS A 206 -13.72 10.58 9.27
C HIS A 206 -12.38 10.78 8.57
N LEU A 207 -12.40 11.59 7.51
CA LEU A 207 -11.22 12.24 6.95
C LEU A 207 -11.40 13.76 7.01
N GLY A 208 -10.30 14.50 7.12
CA GLY A 208 -10.30 15.93 6.89
C GLY A 208 -10.11 16.24 5.40
N LEU A 209 -10.89 17.17 4.85
CA LEU A 209 -10.80 17.62 3.46
C LEU A 209 -10.06 18.97 3.37
N GLY A 210 -9.18 19.11 2.38
CA GLY A 210 -8.54 20.38 2.04
C GLY A 210 -7.49 20.82 3.05
N LEU A 211 -6.67 19.88 3.54
CA LEU A 211 -5.58 20.22 4.45
C LEU A 211 -4.39 20.84 3.73
N GLY A 212 -3.68 21.70 4.45
CA GLY A 212 -2.37 22.19 4.03
C GLY A 212 -1.26 21.20 4.38
N ILE A 213 -0.03 21.58 4.07
CA ILE A 213 1.16 20.76 4.34
C ILE A 213 1.81 21.07 5.69
N HIS A 214 1.34 22.06 6.47
CA HIS A 214 1.96 22.47 7.74
C HIS A 214 1.15 22.06 8.98
N GLY A 215 0.29 21.04 8.84
CA GLY A 215 -0.58 20.60 9.92
C GLY A 215 -1.72 21.57 10.26
N GLU A 216 -2.13 22.41 9.30
CA GLU A 216 -3.35 23.20 9.46
C GLU A 216 -4.59 22.29 9.36
N PRO A 217 -5.65 22.52 10.16
CA PRO A 217 -6.88 21.75 10.06
C PRO A 217 -7.51 21.89 8.67
N GLY A 218 -8.24 20.85 8.27
CA GLY A 218 -9.01 20.86 7.03
C GLY A 218 -10.15 21.87 7.06
N ILE A 219 -10.79 22.03 5.92
CA ILE A 219 -11.94 22.94 5.74
C ILE A 219 -13.22 22.29 6.28
N SER A 220 -13.31 20.96 6.17
CA SER A 220 -14.40 20.15 6.72
C SER A 220 -13.91 18.74 7.06
N ASP A 221 -14.60 18.10 7.99
CA ASP A 221 -14.49 16.67 8.26
C ASP A 221 -15.62 15.94 7.52
N GLU A 222 -15.28 14.89 6.78
CA GLU A 222 -16.20 14.08 5.98
C GLU A 222 -16.16 12.62 6.46
N PRO A 223 -17.26 11.86 6.40
CA PRO A 223 -17.23 10.43 6.72
C PRO A 223 -16.21 9.67 5.87
N MET A 224 -15.46 8.76 6.48
CA MET A 224 -14.41 8.00 5.80
C MET A 224 -15.00 7.14 4.67
N PRO A 225 -14.67 7.41 3.40
CA PRO A 225 -15.20 6.68 2.26
C PRO A 225 -14.38 5.41 1.98
N THR A 226 -14.89 4.57 1.07
CA THR A 226 -14.08 3.52 0.44
C THR A 226 -13.03 4.15 -0.49
N ALA A 227 -11.99 3.40 -0.87
CA ALA A 227 -10.97 3.89 -1.81
C ALA A 227 -11.58 4.38 -3.15
N SER A 228 -12.59 3.69 -3.68
CA SER A 228 -13.28 4.11 -4.91
C SER A 228 -14.03 5.44 -4.73
N ALA A 229 -14.74 5.60 -3.60
CA ALA A 229 -15.46 6.84 -3.32
C ALA A 229 -14.50 8.01 -3.00
N LEU A 230 -13.33 7.73 -2.39
CA LEU A 230 -12.28 8.73 -2.24
C LEU A 230 -11.73 9.18 -3.61
N ALA A 231 -11.49 8.23 -4.52
CA ALA A 231 -11.04 8.54 -5.87
C ALA A 231 -12.04 9.42 -6.61
N ASP A 232 -13.34 9.10 -6.54
CA ASP A 232 -14.40 9.93 -7.13
C ASP A 232 -14.38 11.34 -6.55
N MET A 233 -14.32 11.48 -5.22
CA MET A 233 -14.26 12.78 -4.55
C MET A 233 -13.07 13.62 -5.02
N LEU A 234 -11.87 13.03 -5.06
CA LEU A 234 -10.64 13.72 -5.46
C LEU A 234 -10.69 14.15 -6.93
N VAL A 235 -11.03 13.21 -7.81
CA VAL A 235 -11.04 13.44 -9.26
C VAL A 235 -12.14 14.43 -9.64
N ASP A 236 -13.37 14.27 -9.15
CA ASP A 236 -14.49 15.11 -9.55
C ASP A 236 -14.27 16.58 -9.18
N LYS A 237 -13.75 16.86 -7.98
CA LYS A 237 -13.44 18.23 -7.54
C LYS A 237 -12.33 18.87 -8.38
N LEU A 238 -11.32 18.09 -8.78
CA LEU A 238 -10.25 18.58 -9.65
C LEU A 238 -10.73 18.83 -11.08
N LEU A 239 -11.59 17.96 -11.63
CA LEU A 239 -12.18 18.14 -12.96
C LEU A 239 -13.07 19.39 -13.03
N VAL A 240 -13.85 19.68 -11.98
CA VAL A 240 -14.61 20.93 -11.87
C VAL A 240 -13.70 22.16 -11.86
N SER A 241 -12.49 22.03 -11.30
CA SER A 241 -11.51 23.11 -11.18
C SER A 241 -10.53 23.20 -12.36
N ALA A 242 -10.77 22.43 -13.43
CA ALA A 242 -9.91 22.38 -14.61
C ALA A 242 -9.71 23.78 -15.23
N PRO A 243 -8.50 24.13 -15.68
CA PRO A 243 -8.26 25.38 -16.39
C PRO A 243 -9.14 25.51 -17.64
N ALA A 244 -9.58 26.73 -17.93
CA ALA A 244 -10.40 26.99 -19.12
C ALA A 244 -9.64 26.67 -20.40
N GLY A 245 -10.23 25.87 -21.29
CA GLY A 245 -9.61 25.47 -22.55
C GLY A 245 -8.51 24.41 -22.42
N ALA A 246 -8.40 23.76 -21.26
CA ALA A 246 -7.44 22.68 -21.06
C ALA A 246 -7.69 21.51 -22.03
N GLY A 247 -6.59 20.91 -22.51
CA GLY A 247 -6.62 19.70 -23.32
C GLY A 247 -6.96 18.45 -22.50
N ASN A 248 -6.77 17.28 -23.11
CA ASN A 248 -7.05 15.99 -22.46
C ASN A 248 -5.82 15.31 -21.84
N LYS A 249 -4.61 15.82 -22.05
CA LYS A 249 -3.38 15.26 -21.45
C LYS A 249 -3.13 15.84 -20.07
N VAL A 250 -2.80 14.99 -19.10
CA VAL A 250 -2.49 15.40 -17.74
C VAL A 250 -1.25 14.68 -17.20
N GLY A 251 -0.34 15.46 -16.59
CA GLY A 251 0.61 14.93 -15.63
C GLY A 251 -0.11 14.72 -14.30
N VAL A 252 0.11 13.57 -13.66
CA VAL A 252 -0.62 13.18 -12.44
C VAL A 252 0.34 12.84 -11.33
N ILE A 253 0.06 13.37 -10.13
CA ILE A 253 0.73 12.97 -8.90
C ILE A 253 -0.32 12.48 -7.92
N LEU A 254 -0.18 11.24 -7.44
CA LEU A 254 -0.85 10.76 -6.23
C LEU A 254 0.17 10.76 -5.08
N ASN A 255 0.11 11.79 -4.26
CA ASN A 255 1.09 12.08 -3.22
C ASN A 255 0.65 11.52 -1.85
N GLY A 256 1.54 10.84 -1.13
CA GLY A 256 1.37 10.52 0.29
C GLY A 256 1.87 11.65 1.17
N LEU A 257 1.17 11.93 2.28
CA LEU A 257 1.52 13.03 3.21
C LEU A 257 2.43 12.60 4.37
N GLY A 258 2.83 11.32 4.44
CA GLY A 258 3.89 10.84 5.35
C GLY A 258 3.69 9.44 5.93
N THR A 259 2.49 9.09 6.41
CA THR A 259 2.25 7.74 6.99
C THR A 259 1.29 6.86 6.22
N THR A 260 0.64 7.39 5.17
CA THR A 260 -0.11 6.59 4.19
C THR A 260 0.85 5.70 3.41
N LYS A 261 0.62 4.38 3.45
CA LYS A 261 1.55 3.40 2.89
C LYS A 261 1.43 3.31 1.37
N TYR A 262 2.51 2.87 0.71
CA TYR A 262 2.54 2.77 -0.76
C TYR A 262 1.48 1.80 -1.27
N GLU A 263 1.21 0.70 -0.56
CA GLU A 263 0.16 -0.25 -0.87
C GLU A 263 -1.23 0.42 -0.89
N GLU A 264 -1.49 1.36 0.01
CA GLU A 264 -2.74 2.15 0.06
C GLU A 264 -2.80 3.13 -1.11
N LEU A 265 -1.68 3.79 -1.44
CA LEU A 265 -1.60 4.66 -2.61
C LEU A 265 -1.81 3.89 -3.92
N PHE A 266 -1.26 2.67 -4.04
CA PHE A 266 -1.47 1.82 -5.21
C PHE A 266 -2.91 1.31 -5.30
N LEU A 267 -3.51 0.95 -4.17
CA LEU A 267 -4.94 0.62 -4.09
C LEU A 267 -5.80 1.79 -4.57
N LEU A 268 -5.54 3.01 -4.10
CA LEU A 268 -6.27 4.22 -4.48
C LEU A 268 -6.02 4.63 -5.94
N TRP A 269 -4.81 4.41 -6.46
CA TRP A 269 -4.48 4.69 -7.85
C TRP A 269 -5.33 3.91 -8.85
N GLY A 270 -5.71 2.66 -8.53
CA GLY A 270 -6.60 1.85 -9.35
C GLY A 270 -7.88 2.61 -9.78
N PRO A 271 -8.77 2.97 -8.83
CA PRO A 271 -9.97 3.73 -9.13
C PRO A 271 -9.69 5.17 -9.61
N VAL A 272 -8.65 5.87 -9.09
CA VAL A 272 -8.29 7.23 -9.59
C VAL A 272 -7.98 7.19 -11.10
N SER A 273 -7.10 6.28 -11.51
CA SER A 273 -6.67 6.18 -12.91
C SER A 273 -7.81 5.73 -13.82
N LYS A 274 -8.70 4.86 -13.33
CA LYS A 274 -9.92 4.49 -14.06
C LYS A 274 -10.83 5.71 -14.24
N ARG A 275 -11.12 6.45 -13.17
CA ARG A 275 -12.01 7.61 -13.18
C ARG A 275 -11.51 8.73 -14.09
N LEU A 276 -10.21 9.01 -14.09
CA LEU A 276 -9.59 10.00 -14.99
C LEU A 276 -9.69 9.58 -16.47
N ARG A 277 -9.45 8.30 -16.78
CA ARG A 277 -9.60 7.77 -18.15
C ARG A 277 -11.06 7.79 -18.61
N ASP A 278 -12.01 7.44 -17.73
CA ASP A 278 -13.44 7.52 -18.00
C ASP A 278 -13.89 8.98 -18.26
N ALA A 279 -13.19 9.96 -17.68
CA ALA A 279 -13.38 11.38 -17.98
C ALA A 279 -12.71 11.86 -19.28
N GLY A 280 -12.08 10.94 -20.03
CA GLY A 280 -11.45 11.22 -21.33
C GLY A 280 -10.02 11.75 -21.24
N LEU A 281 -9.37 11.68 -20.07
CA LEU A 281 -8.00 12.15 -19.89
C LEU A 281 -6.96 11.10 -20.27
N GLU A 282 -5.90 11.54 -20.96
CA GLU A 282 -4.68 10.79 -21.22
C GLU A 282 -3.66 11.07 -20.10
N LEU A 283 -3.22 10.02 -19.41
CA LEU A 283 -2.32 10.12 -18.26
C LEU A 283 -0.88 10.04 -18.75
N VAL A 284 -0.09 11.08 -18.52
CA VAL A 284 1.29 11.20 -18.99
C VAL A 284 2.24 11.19 -17.80
N ASP A 285 3.17 10.24 -17.77
CA ASP A 285 4.23 10.12 -16.76
C ASP A 285 3.69 10.29 -15.32
N VAL A 286 2.88 9.32 -14.88
CA VAL A 286 2.26 9.32 -13.56
C VAL A 286 3.31 9.13 -12.47
N GLU A 287 3.19 9.91 -11.40
CA GLU A 287 3.99 9.76 -10.19
C GLU A 287 3.09 9.35 -9.00
N VAL A 288 3.50 8.31 -8.27
CA VAL A 288 2.80 7.86 -7.05
C VAL A 288 3.84 7.66 -5.95
N GLY A 289 3.68 8.35 -4.83
CA GLY A 289 4.62 8.24 -3.70
C GLY A 289 4.64 9.48 -2.81
N GLU A 290 5.67 9.59 -1.98
CA GLU A 290 5.86 10.72 -1.07
C GLU A 290 6.74 11.77 -1.74
N LEU A 291 6.14 12.84 -2.29
CA LEU A 291 6.85 13.88 -3.03
C LEU A 291 6.86 15.22 -2.29
N VAL A 292 5.74 15.57 -1.64
CA VAL A 292 5.59 16.74 -0.77
C VAL A 292 4.81 16.29 0.46
N THR A 293 5.53 15.98 1.54
CA THR A 293 4.96 15.40 2.76
C THR A 293 4.55 16.48 3.77
N SER A 294 3.96 16.03 4.88
CA SER A 294 3.73 16.82 6.10
C SER A 294 4.13 15.96 7.30
N LEU A 295 5.43 15.76 7.48
CA LEU A 295 6.01 14.87 8.50
C LEU A 295 5.39 13.46 8.44
N ASP A 296 4.64 13.10 9.46
CA ASP A 296 4.00 11.80 9.67
C ASP A 296 2.48 11.86 9.48
N MET A 297 1.95 12.92 8.83
CA MET A 297 0.52 13.04 8.53
C MET A 297 0.04 11.79 7.78
N GLY A 298 -1.01 11.16 8.28
CA GLY A 298 -1.74 10.15 7.52
C GLY A 298 -2.63 10.90 6.54
N GLY A 299 -2.42 10.73 5.24
CA GLY A 299 -3.18 11.46 4.24
C GLY A 299 -2.58 11.35 2.83
N THR A 300 -3.34 11.86 1.87
CA THR A 300 -2.95 11.85 0.45
C THR A 300 -3.46 13.09 -0.26
N SER A 301 -2.79 13.47 -1.34
CA SER A 301 -3.27 14.49 -2.27
C SER A 301 -3.19 14.02 -3.72
N LEU A 302 -4.15 14.47 -4.52
CA LEU A 302 -4.14 14.26 -5.97
C LEU A 302 -3.85 15.60 -6.64
N THR A 303 -2.84 15.63 -7.49
CA THR A 303 -2.46 16.78 -8.32
C THR A 303 -2.62 16.43 -9.79
N LEU A 304 -3.25 17.33 -10.55
CA LEU A 304 -3.32 17.28 -12.01
C LEU A 304 -2.67 18.53 -12.60
N MET A 305 -1.73 18.35 -13.53
CA MET A 305 -1.20 19.41 -14.38
C MET A 305 -1.66 19.16 -15.82
N TRP A 306 -2.53 20.02 -16.34
CA TRP A 306 -2.99 19.90 -17.73
C TRP A 306 -1.86 20.29 -18.68
N LEU A 307 -1.53 19.39 -19.60
CA LEU A 307 -0.33 19.52 -20.43
C LEU A 307 -0.68 20.07 -21.81
N ASP A 308 0.04 21.12 -22.21
CA ASP A 308 0.27 21.43 -23.61
C ASP A 308 1.59 20.78 -24.08
N GLU A 309 1.99 21.03 -25.33
CA GLU A 309 3.21 20.45 -25.91
C GLU A 309 4.50 20.89 -25.17
N GLU A 310 4.55 22.13 -24.68
CA GLU A 310 5.72 22.67 -23.96
C GLU A 310 5.81 22.06 -22.55
N LEU A 311 4.70 22.03 -21.82
CA LEU A 311 4.62 21.45 -20.48
C LEU A 311 4.83 19.93 -20.50
N GLU A 312 4.30 19.22 -21.50
CA GLU A 312 4.54 17.77 -21.66
C GLU A 312 6.04 17.51 -21.83
N THR A 313 6.72 18.32 -22.65
CA THR A 313 8.18 18.20 -22.86
C THR A 313 8.95 18.35 -21.55
N PHE A 314 8.64 19.38 -20.76
CA PHE A 314 9.34 19.62 -19.49
C PHE A 314 8.98 18.63 -18.38
N TRP A 315 7.74 18.13 -18.37
CA TRP A 315 7.29 17.10 -17.43
C TRP A 315 8.03 15.77 -17.64
N LYS A 316 8.23 15.39 -18.91
CA LYS A 316 8.93 14.14 -19.31
C LYS A 316 10.44 14.25 -19.29
N ALA A 317 10.99 15.46 -19.27
CA ALA A 317 12.43 15.67 -19.28
C ALA A 317 13.13 14.99 -18.10
N ASP A 318 14.32 14.45 -18.34
CA ASP A 318 15.11 13.76 -17.33
C ASP A 318 15.38 14.65 -16.10
N ALA A 319 15.42 14.01 -14.92
CA ALA A 319 15.79 14.64 -13.67
C ALA A 319 16.60 13.66 -12.80
N TYR A 320 17.60 14.20 -12.10
CA TYR A 320 18.43 13.42 -11.20
C TYR A 320 18.78 14.24 -9.95
N THR A 321 18.14 13.88 -8.85
CA THR A 321 18.28 14.51 -7.53
C THR A 321 18.47 13.43 -6.45
N PRO A 322 18.80 13.79 -5.19
CA PRO A 322 18.87 12.84 -4.08
C PRO A 322 17.63 11.96 -3.92
N ALA A 323 16.44 12.55 -4.06
CA ALA A 323 15.18 11.90 -3.73
C ALA A 323 14.28 11.61 -4.94
N TYR A 324 14.67 12.04 -6.15
CA TYR A 324 13.86 11.87 -7.35
C TYR A 324 14.73 11.59 -8.57
N ARG A 325 14.30 10.61 -9.37
CA ARG A 325 14.97 10.21 -10.62
C ARG A 325 13.93 9.94 -11.69
N LYS A 326 14.03 10.68 -12.80
CA LYS A 326 13.28 10.44 -14.03
C LYS A 326 14.29 10.28 -15.16
N GLN A 327 14.26 9.14 -15.84
CA GLN A 327 15.15 8.86 -16.97
C GLN A 327 14.39 8.13 -18.06
N ALA A 328 14.24 8.75 -19.23
CA ALA A 328 13.48 8.16 -20.33
C ALA A 328 14.22 6.97 -20.98
N ALA A 329 15.54 7.03 -21.09
CA ALA A 329 16.32 6.06 -21.85
C ALA A 329 16.25 4.60 -21.32
N PRO A 330 16.38 4.33 -20.00
CA PRO A 330 16.24 2.98 -19.48
C PRO A 330 14.85 2.38 -19.71
N VAL A 331 13.79 3.21 -19.61
CA VAL A 331 12.40 2.77 -19.80
C VAL A 331 12.14 2.44 -21.28
N ALA A 332 12.61 3.28 -22.20
CA ALA A 332 12.47 3.07 -23.63
C ALA A 332 13.20 1.81 -24.15
N ALA A 333 14.18 1.30 -23.40
CA ALA A 333 14.92 0.09 -23.74
C ALA A 333 14.23 -1.21 -23.28
N LEU A 334 13.12 -1.13 -22.55
CA LEU A 334 12.38 -2.31 -22.10
C LEU A 334 11.65 -2.97 -23.26
N GLU A 335 11.82 -4.29 -23.41
CA GLU A 335 11.06 -5.10 -24.36
C GLU A 335 9.74 -5.55 -23.72
N SER A 336 8.63 -5.37 -24.42
CA SER A 336 7.34 -5.95 -24.00
C SER A 336 7.37 -7.46 -24.23
N PHE A 337 7.04 -8.26 -23.21
CA PHE A 337 6.70 -9.66 -23.43
C PHE A 337 5.48 -9.72 -24.35
N GLN A 338 5.56 -10.46 -25.46
CA GLN A 338 4.38 -10.73 -26.28
C GLN A 338 3.40 -11.56 -25.43
N ASP A 339 2.11 -11.21 -25.47
CA ASP A 339 0.97 -11.82 -24.76
C ASP A 339 0.72 -13.33 -25.08
N GLY A 340 1.73 -14.07 -25.51
CA GLY A 340 1.63 -15.48 -25.90
C GLY A 340 1.96 -16.48 -24.79
N ALA A 341 2.16 -16.02 -23.54
CA ALA A 341 2.48 -16.88 -22.40
C ALA A 341 1.45 -16.74 -21.28
N GLU A 342 0.18 -16.51 -21.62
CA GLU A 342 -0.88 -17.14 -20.83
C GLU A 342 -0.64 -18.63 -20.97
N ALA A 343 0.05 -19.22 -19.98
CA ALA A 343 0.11 -20.65 -19.85
C ALA A 343 -1.34 -21.12 -19.89
N GLU A 344 -1.73 -21.77 -20.99
CA GLU A 344 -2.94 -22.57 -21.05
C GLU A 344 -2.83 -23.52 -19.87
N LEU A 345 -3.46 -23.16 -18.74
CA LEU A 345 -3.81 -24.10 -17.69
C LEU A 345 -4.72 -25.08 -18.40
N GLU A 346 -4.14 -26.14 -18.97
CA GLU A 346 -4.86 -27.22 -19.63
C GLU A 346 -6.01 -27.60 -18.69
N ALA A 347 -7.24 -27.34 -19.13
CA ALA A 347 -8.43 -27.63 -18.35
C ALA A 347 -8.43 -29.14 -18.08
N ALA A 348 -8.02 -29.51 -16.87
CA ALA A 348 -7.87 -30.92 -16.51
C ALA A 348 -9.25 -31.58 -16.64
N VAL A 349 -9.33 -32.63 -17.46
CA VAL A 349 -10.60 -33.33 -17.73
C VAL A 349 -10.96 -34.18 -16.51
N ALA A 350 -12.20 -34.05 -16.03
CA ALA A 350 -12.67 -34.86 -14.91
C ALA A 350 -12.65 -36.37 -15.27
N PRO A 351 -12.11 -37.23 -14.39
CA PRO A 351 -12.08 -38.67 -14.62
C PRO A 351 -13.48 -39.30 -14.50
N GLU A 352 -13.63 -40.53 -15.00
CA GLU A 352 -14.86 -41.31 -14.79
C GLU A 352 -15.13 -41.54 -13.29
N TYR A 353 -16.41 -41.56 -12.92
CA TYR A 353 -16.86 -41.67 -11.53
C TYR A 353 -18.12 -42.53 -11.40
N SER A 354 -18.34 -43.09 -10.21
CA SER A 354 -19.53 -43.85 -9.86
C SER A 354 -20.67 -42.95 -9.36
N GLU A 355 -21.91 -43.45 -9.39
CA GLU A 355 -23.07 -42.73 -8.82
C GLU A 355 -22.87 -42.40 -7.32
N ALA A 356 -22.28 -43.32 -6.56
CA ALA A 356 -21.94 -43.08 -5.16
C ALA A 356 -20.93 -41.92 -5.01
N SER A 357 -19.96 -41.80 -5.92
CA SER A 357 -18.99 -40.70 -5.90
C SER A 357 -19.63 -39.37 -6.28
N ALA A 358 -20.62 -39.38 -7.17
CA ALA A 358 -21.41 -38.20 -7.53
C ALA A 358 -22.26 -37.69 -6.34
N GLN A 359 -22.89 -38.61 -5.60
CA GLN A 359 -23.65 -38.25 -4.40
C GLN A 359 -22.73 -37.69 -3.32
N LEU A 360 -21.57 -38.31 -3.11
CA LEU A 360 -20.57 -37.82 -2.18
C LEU A 360 -20.00 -36.44 -2.61
N ALA A 361 -19.88 -36.16 -3.90
CA ALA A 361 -19.46 -34.84 -4.39
C ALA A 361 -20.41 -33.73 -3.93
N GLY A 362 -21.72 -33.98 -3.95
CA GLY A 362 -22.71 -33.06 -3.38
C GLY A 362 -22.54 -32.83 -1.87
N ALA A 363 -22.19 -33.89 -1.12
CA ALA A 363 -21.90 -33.78 0.31
C ALA A 363 -20.59 -33.03 0.59
N VAL A 364 -19.56 -33.18 -0.26
CA VAL A 364 -18.32 -32.39 -0.20
C VAL A 364 -18.60 -30.90 -0.37
N VAL A 365 -19.39 -30.52 -1.37
CA VAL A 365 -19.75 -29.11 -1.60
C VAL A 365 -20.51 -28.55 -0.39
N ALA A 366 -21.51 -29.27 0.13
CA ALA A 366 -22.23 -28.87 1.33
C ALA A 366 -21.30 -28.74 2.56
N GLY A 367 -20.30 -29.60 2.70
CA GLY A 367 -19.28 -29.48 3.74
C GLY A 367 -18.43 -28.22 3.59
N LEU A 368 -18.01 -27.89 2.38
CA LEU A 368 -17.26 -26.65 2.10
C LEU A 368 -18.11 -25.40 2.33
N GLU A 369 -19.41 -25.43 2.07
CA GLU A 369 -20.34 -24.33 2.42
C GLU A 369 -20.39 -24.08 3.93
N ILE A 370 -20.48 -25.16 4.72
CA ILE A 370 -20.42 -25.09 6.19
C ILE A 370 -19.09 -24.50 6.64
N MET A 371 -17.98 -25.04 6.12
CA MET A 371 -16.64 -24.55 6.44
C MET A 371 -16.47 -23.07 6.10
N ALA A 372 -16.98 -22.63 4.93
CA ALA A 372 -16.93 -21.22 4.52
C ALA A 372 -17.69 -20.35 5.51
N SER A 373 -18.94 -20.69 5.82
CA SER A 373 -19.74 -19.95 6.80
C SER A 373 -19.05 -19.83 8.16
N THR A 374 -18.50 -20.94 8.68
CA THR A 374 -17.79 -20.97 9.97
C THR A 374 -16.53 -20.10 9.96
N LEU A 375 -15.77 -20.10 8.87
CA LEU A 375 -14.54 -19.30 8.77
C LEU A 375 -14.83 -17.81 8.61
N HIS A 376 -15.87 -17.43 7.87
CA HIS A 376 -16.33 -16.04 7.80
C HIS A 376 -16.79 -15.53 9.17
N GLU A 377 -17.53 -16.34 9.93
CA GLU A 377 -17.99 -15.97 11.29
C GLU A 377 -16.81 -15.75 12.25
N HIS A 378 -15.74 -16.53 12.12
CA HIS A 378 -14.62 -16.51 13.06
C HIS A 378 -13.35 -15.84 12.52
N GLU A 379 -13.42 -15.14 11.38
CA GLU A 379 -12.27 -14.53 10.71
C GLU A 379 -11.46 -13.65 11.69
N GLN A 380 -12.12 -12.66 12.29
CA GLN A 380 -11.46 -11.71 13.20
C GLN A 380 -10.87 -12.43 14.41
N ARG A 381 -11.63 -13.34 15.03
CA ARG A 381 -11.17 -14.08 16.22
C ARG A 381 -9.92 -14.90 15.91
N LEU A 382 -9.86 -15.54 14.75
CA LEU A 382 -8.70 -16.32 14.34
C LEU A 382 -7.49 -15.43 14.05
N GLY A 383 -7.69 -14.25 13.46
CA GLY A 383 -6.66 -13.23 13.31
C GLY A 383 -6.14 -12.70 14.65
N ASP A 384 -7.03 -12.45 15.62
CA ASP A 384 -6.67 -11.98 16.95
C ASP A 384 -5.82 -13.00 17.72
N ILE A 385 -6.19 -14.29 17.65
CA ILE A 385 -5.42 -15.39 18.25
C ILE A 385 -4.02 -15.44 17.65
N ASP A 386 -3.92 -15.37 16.33
CA ASP A 386 -2.64 -15.43 15.62
C ASP A 386 -1.77 -14.19 15.91
N ALA A 387 -2.34 -12.99 15.99
CA ALA A 387 -1.62 -11.73 16.25
C ALA A 387 -0.88 -11.70 17.60
N VAL A 388 -1.22 -12.56 18.56
CA VAL A 388 -0.53 -12.64 19.87
C VAL A 388 0.95 -13.01 19.72
N ALA A 389 1.27 -13.90 18.77
CA ALA A 389 2.64 -14.38 18.57
C ALA A 389 3.04 -14.59 17.09
N GLY A 390 2.09 -14.53 16.16
CA GLY A 390 2.27 -14.55 14.71
C GLY A 390 2.08 -13.15 14.10
N ASP A 391 1.54 -13.09 12.89
CA ASP A 391 1.31 -11.88 12.09
C ASP A 391 -0.16 -11.49 11.95
N GLY A 392 -1.09 -12.30 12.48
CA GLY A 392 -2.51 -11.97 12.57
C GLY A 392 -3.29 -12.21 11.28
N ASP A 393 -2.72 -12.96 10.34
CA ASP A 393 -3.30 -13.17 9.01
C ASP A 393 -4.08 -14.48 8.87
N HIS A 394 -4.01 -15.38 9.87
CA HIS A 394 -4.58 -16.73 9.78
C HIS A 394 -6.07 -16.74 9.41
N GLY A 395 -6.89 -15.90 10.06
CA GLY A 395 -8.32 -15.80 9.76
C GLY A 395 -8.61 -15.42 8.31
N ARG A 396 -7.98 -14.36 7.82
CA ARG A 396 -8.10 -13.88 6.44
C ARG A 396 -7.59 -14.92 5.43
N GLY A 397 -6.49 -15.60 5.74
CA GLY A 397 -5.92 -16.65 4.91
C GLY A 397 -6.87 -17.85 4.76
N MET A 398 -7.49 -18.30 5.86
CA MET A 398 -8.45 -19.38 5.85
C MET A 398 -9.73 -19.04 5.06
N VAL A 399 -10.27 -17.82 5.21
CA VAL A 399 -11.43 -17.34 4.45
C VAL A 399 -11.15 -17.32 2.94
N LYS A 400 -10.00 -16.76 2.52
CA LYS A 400 -9.62 -16.76 1.10
C LYS A 400 -9.48 -18.18 0.54
N GLY A 401 -8.92 -19.09 1.33
CA GLY A 401 -8.75 -20.49 0.94
C GLY A 401 -10.08 -21.21 0.73
N VAL A 402 -10.97 -21.13 1.71
CA VAL A 402 -12.26 -21.83 1.66
C VAL A 402 -13.20 -21.27 0.59
N ASP A 403 -13.20 -19.96 0.37
CA ASP A 403 -14.03 -19.34 -0.68
C ASP A 403 -13.60 -19.83 -2.07
N ALA A 404 -12.29 -19.89 -2.32
CA ALA A 404 -11.75 -20.40 -3.57
C ALA A 404 -12.02 -21.90 -3.76
N ALA A 405 -11.87 -22.66 -2.67
CA ALA A 405 -12.16 -24.10 -2.65
C ALA A 405 -13.64 -24.37 -2.94
N LEU A 406 -14.55 -23.65 -2.27
CA LEU A 406 -15.99 -23.77 -2.45
C LEU A 406 -16.42 -23.38 -3.87
N GLN A 407 -15.93 -22.25 -4.40
CA GLN A 407 -16.22 -21.82 -5.76
C GLN A 407 -15.83 -22.90 -6.78
N THR A 408 -14.63 -23.44 -6.65
CA THR A 408 -14.10 -24.45 -7.58
C THR A 408 -14.79 -25.80 -7.41
N ALA A 409 -15.07 -26.21 -6.18
CA ALA A 409 -15.78 -27.46 -5.88
C ALA A 409 -17.21 -27.44 -6.42
N THR A 410 -17.91 -26.31 -6.26
CA THR A 410 -19.27 -26.11 -6.79
C THR A 410 -19.27 -26.25 -8.30
N ALA A 411 -18.36 -25.53 -8.99
CA ALA A 411 -18.24 -25.62 -10.45
C ALA A 411 -17.89 -27.03 -10.94
N ALA A 412 -16.99 -27.74 -10.24
CA ALA A 412 -16.61 -29.11 -10.59
C ALA A 412 -17.77 -30.11 -10.37
N SER A 413 -18.53 -29.97 -9.29
CA SER A 413 -19.70 -30.81 -8.99
C SER A 413 -20.83 -30.60 -10.00
N GLU A 414 -21.17 -29.33 -10.31
CA GLU A 414 -22.16 -28.96 -11.33
C GLU A 414 -21.74 -29.41 -12.74
N GLY A 415 -20.44 -29.45 -13.01
CA GLY A 415 -19.85 -29.98 -14.24
C GLY A 415 -19.89 -31.50 -14.37
N GLY A 416 -20.44 -32.22 -13.39
CA GLY A 416 -20.54 -33.67 -13.38
C GLY A 416 -19.22 -34.36 -13.06
N ALA A 417 -18.68 -34.11 -11.86
CA ALA A 417 -17.47 -34.79 -11.37
C ALA A 417 -17.71 -35.55 -10.05
N GLY A 418 -16.92 -36.59 -9.82
CA GLY A 418 -16.93 -37.38 -8.58
C GLY A 418 -16.21 -36.69 -7.41
N ALA A 419 -16.48 -37.17 -6.19
CA ALA A 419 -16.04 -36.55 -4.94
C ALA A 419 -14.52 -36.37 -4.82
N ALA A 420 -13.74 -37.35 -5.28
CA ALA A 420 -12.28 -37.26 -5.20
C ALA A 420 -11.75 -36.12 -6.08
N TRP A 421 -12.31 -35.96 -7.28
CA TRP A 421 -11.94 -34.86 -8.17
C TRP A 421 -12.35 -33.50 -7.61
N VAL A 422 -13.56 -33.41 -7.06
CA VAL A 422 -14.07 -32.19 -6.43
C VAL A 422 -13.17 -31.76 -5.27
N LEU A 423 -12.79 -32.68 -4.38
CA LEU A 423 -11.86 -32.39 -3.28
C LEU A 423 -10.46 -31.98 -3.76
N GLN A 424 -9.93 -32.64 -4.79
CA GLN A 424 -8.63 -32.28 -5.35
C GLN A 424 -8.62 -30.88 -5.96
N ARG A 425 -9.66 -30.51 -6.70
CA ARG A 425 -9.80 -29.15 -7.25
C ARG A 425 -10.03 -28.11 -6.16
N ALA A 426 -10.80 -28.45 -5.14
CA ALA A 426 -10.98 -27.62 -3.96
C ALA A 426 -9.64 -27.35 -3.25
N GLY A 427 -8.83 -28.39 -3.04
CA GLY A 427 -7.51 -28.29 -2.42
C GLY A 427 -6.54 -27.41 -3.21
N GLN A 428 -6.51 -27.55 -4.53
CA GLN A 428 -5.66 -26.71 -5.39
C GLN A 428 -6.06 -25.25 -5.37
N ALA A 429 -7.36 -24.97 -5.47
CA ALA A 429 -7.87 -23.60 -5.37
C ALA A 429 -7.60 -23.00 -3.98
N TRP A 430 -7.73 -23.81 -2.91
CA TRP A 430 -7.35 -23.40 -1.56
C TRP A 430 -5.87 -22.99 -1.51
N ALA A 431 -4.97 -23.85 -1.98
CA ALA A 431 -3.54 -23.58 -1.98
C ALA A 431 -3.17 -22.32 -2.78
N GLU A 432 -3.82 -22.12 -3.93
CA GLU A 432 -3.57 -20.99 -4.81
C GLU A 432 -4.00 -19.65 -4.19
N LYS A 433 -5.13 -19.60 -3.47
CA LYS A 433 -5.75 -18.33 -3.03
C LYS A 433 -5.54 -18.00 -1.55
N ALA A 434 -5.37 -19.01 -0.68
CA ALA A 434 -5.12 -18.77 0.74
C ALA A 434 -3.74 -18.14 0.99
N GLY A 435 -2.73 -18.59 0.25
CA GLY A 435 -1.32 -18.26 0.51
C GLY A 435 -0.81 -18.81 1.86
N GLY A 436 0.46 -18.50 2.17
CA GLY A 436 1.08 -18.86 3.45
C GLY A 436 1.18 -20.38 3.73
N THR A 437 1.59 -20.74 4.94
CA THR A 437 1.74 -22.14 5.34
C THR A 437 0.39 -22.87 5.39
N SER A 438 -0.64 -22.22 5.92
CA SER A 438 -1.99 -22.81 6.00
C SER A 438 -2.56 -23.13 4.62
N GLY A 439 -2.32 -22.29 3.61
CA GLY A 439 -2.76 -22.57 2.24
C GLY A 439 -2.16 -23.85 1.66
N VAL A 440 -0.85 -24.03 1.81
CA VAL A 440 -0.14 -25.23 1.33
C VAL A 440 -0.58 -26.48 2.07
N LEU A 441 -0.69 -26.41 3.41
CA LEU A 441 -1.06 -27.56 4.23
C LEU A 441 -2.50 -28.02 3.95
N TRP A 442 -3.47 -27.11 3.95
CA TRP A 442 -4.87 -27.45 3.70
C TRP A 442 -5.11 -27.92 2.27
N GLY A 443 -4.48 -27.27 1.28
CA GLY A 443 -4.61 -27.69 -0.11
C GLY A 443 -4.14 -29.12 -0.34
N ALA A 444 -2.92 -29.44 0.13
CA ALA A 444 -2.38 -30.79 0.02
C ALA A 444 -3.20 -31.82 0.81
N ALA A 445 -3.72 -31.44 1.99
CA ALA A 445 -4.52 -32.33 2.82
C ALA A 445 -5.88 -32.67 2.17
N LEU A 446 -6.54 -31.70 1.53
CA LEU A 446 -7.76 -31.92 0.75
C LEU A 446 -7.49 -32.78 -0.49
N GLU A 447 -6.37 -32.55 -1.20
CA GLU A 447 -5.95 -33.38 -2.32
C GLU A 447 -5.67 -34.83 -1.91
N ALA A 448 -5.02 -35.03 -0.76
CA ALA A 448 -4.74 -36.35 -0.20
C ALA A 448 -6.03 -37.07 0.24
N ALA A 449 -6.95 -36.37 0.92
CA ALA A 449 -8.25 -36.91 1.29
C ALA A 449 -9.06 -37.32 0.05
N GLY A 450 -9.10 -36.49 -0.99
CA GLY A 450 -9.73 -36.82 -2.27
C GLY A 450 -9.11 -38.07 -2.91
N THR A 451 -7.79 -38.14 -2.94
CA THR A 451 -7.06 -39.31 -3.49
C THR A 451 -7.41 -40.60 -2.74
N SER A 452 -7.53 -40.56 -1.41
CA SER A 452 -7.90 -41.70 -0.56
C SER A 452 -9.31 -42.22 -0.84
N LEU A 453 -10.26 -41.32 -1.15
CA LEU A 453 -11.66 -41.69 -1.40
C LEU A 453 -11.87 -42.39 -2.75
N GLU A 454 -11.05 -42.07 -3.77
CA GLU A 454 -11.22 -42.56 -5.15
C GLU A 454 -12.56 -42.15 -5.80
N ASN A 455 -12.67 -42.29 -7.14
CA ASN A 455 -13.88 -41.90 -7.89
C ASN A 455 -14.80 -43.08 -8.28
N ASN A 456 -14.35 -44.32 -8.16
CA ASN A 456 -14.99 -45.49 -8.78
C ASN A 456 -15.57 -46.50 -7.78
N ARG A 457 -15.69 -46.13 -6.49
CA ARG A 457 -16.26 -47.01 -5.45
C ARG A 457 -17.77 -47.20 -5.65
N ALA A 458 -18.27 -48.41 -5.41
CA ALA A 458 -19.71 -48.69 -5.50
C ALA A 458 -20.51 -48.08 -4.33
N SER A 459 -19.88 -47.90 -3.18
CA SER A 459 -20.44 -47.27 -1.97
C SER A 459 -19.31 -46.78 -1.07
N TYR A 460 -19.60 -45.80 -0.20
CA TYR A 460 -18.68 -45.33 0.83
C TYR A 460 -19.15 -45.76 2.22
N THR A 461 -18.20 -46.17 3.04
CA THR A 461 -18.39 -46.67 4.40
C THR A 461 -17.71 -45.75 5.42
N PRO A 462 -18.07 -45.82 6.71
CA PRO A 462 -17.34 -45.11 7.77
C PRO A 462 -15.81 -45.31 7.74
N ALA A 463 -15.34 -46.50 7.33
CA ALA A 463 -13.92 -46.78 7.21
C ALA A 463 -13.23 -45.96 6.10
N ASP A 464 -13.94 -45.64 5.02
CA ASP A 464 -13.41 -44.82 3.93
C ASP A 464 -13.20 -43.37 4.38
N PHE A 465 -14.10 -42.83 5.21
CA PHE A 465 -13.94 -41.49 5.80
C PHE A 465 -12.80 -41.43 6.83
N VAL A 466 -12.61 -42.49 7.61
CA VAL A 466 -11.45 -42.63 8.51
C VAL A 466 -10.15 -42.65 7.71
N ALA A 467 -10.10 -43.41 6.61
CA ALA A 467 -8.93 -43.46 5.73
C ALA A 467 -8.65 -42.11 5.06
N ALA A 468 -9.69 -41.36 4.68
CA ALA A 468 -9.54 -40.01 4.14
C ALA A 468 -9.03 -39.02 5.21
N ALA A 469 -9.53 -39.12 6.45
CA ALA A 469 -9.07 -38.29 7.57
C ALA A 469 -7.60 -38.56 7.93
N HIS A 470 -7.14 -39.82 7.87
CA HIS A 470 -5.73 -40.15 8.02
C HIS A 470 -4.89 -39.60 6.87
N ALA A 471 -5.32 -39.77 5.61
CA ALA A 471 -4.61 -39.19 4.47
C ALA A 471 -4.48 -37.66 4.56
N PHE A 472 -5.53 -36.99 5.04
CA PHE A 472 -5.50 -35.56 5.34
C PHE A 472 -4.43 -35.22 6.39
N ALA A 473 -4.39 -35.96 7.51
CA ALA A 473 -3.41 -35.74 8.56
C ALA A 473 -1.97 -36.03 8.14
N ASP A 474 -1.75 -37.12 7.41
CA ASP A 474 -0.43 -37.52 6.91
C ASP A 474 0.15 -36.46 5.98
N ALA A 475 -0.65 -35.92 5.05
CA ALA A 475 -0.22 -34.84 4.17
C ALA A 475 0.24 -33.59 4.94
N ILE A 476 -0.48 -33.22 6.01
CA ILE A 476 -0.10 -32.10 6.86
C ILE A 476 1.20 -32.38 7.61
N ILE A 477 1.38 -33.59 8.14
CA ILE A 477 2.58 -33.96 8.90
C ILE A 477 3.79 -34.06 7.98
N GLU A 478 3.63 -34.63 6.78
CA GLU A 478 4.70 -34.76 5.80
C GLU A 478 5.20 -33.40 5.32
N LEU A 479 4.31 -32.46 5.06
CA LEU A 479 4.68 -31.11 4.61
C LEU A 479 5.14 -30.22 5.77
N GLY A 480 4.36 -30.20 6.85
CA GLY A 480 4.57 -29.32 8.00
C GLY A 480 5.67 -29.79 8.95
N ARG A 481 6.04 -31.07 8.92
CA ARG A 481 7.01 -31.72 9.81
C ARG A 481 6.70 -31.51 11.30
N ALA A 482 5.43 -31.31 11.62
CA ALA A 482 4.95 -31.04 12.97
C ALA A 482 4.55 -32.32 13.70
N THR A 483 4.71 -32.31 15.02
CA THR A 483 4.32 -33.39 15.92
C THR A 483 3.46 -32.85 17.06
N ILE A 484 2.76 -33.74 17.77
CA ILE A 484 2.02 -33.36 18.98
C ILE A 484 2.98 -32.70 19.98
N GLY A 485 2.58 -31.55 20.51
CA GLY A 485 3.34 -30.70 21.41
C GLY A 485 4.11 -29.58 20.71
N ASP A 486 4.00 -29.41 19.39
CA ASP A 486 4.64 -28.31 18.66
C ASP A 486 3.81 -27.01 18.63
N LYS A 487 2.58 -27.06 19.14
CA LYS A 487 1.59 -25.98 19.15
C LYS A 487 1.20 -25.58 17.73
N THR A 488 0.58 -26.51 17.03
CA THR A 488 0.11 -26.38 15.65
C THR A 488 -1.24 -27.09 15.48
N LEU A 489 -1.83 -27.01 14.29
CA LEU A 489 -3.06 -27.73 13.97
C LEU A 489 -2.97 -29.26 14.19
N VAL A 490 -1.77 -29.83 14.15
CA VAL A 490 -1.51 -31.26 14.41
C VAL A 490 -1.93 -31.68 15.82
N ASP A 491 -1.87 -30.75 16.80
CA ASP A 491 -2.25 -31.00 18.18
C ASP A 491 -3.74 -31.31 18.33
N ALA A 492 -4.60 -30.77 17.46
CA ALA A 492 -6.02 -31.11 17.42
C ALA A 492 -6.35 -32.19 16.38
N LEU A 493 -5.62 -32.21 15.26
CA LEU A 493 -5.89 -33.11 14.14
C LEU A 493 -5.64 -34.57 14.47
N LEU A 494 -4.47 -34.89 15.01
CA LEU A 494 -4.13 -36.28 15.30
C LEU A 494 -5.11 -36.88 16.34
N PRO A 495 -5.38 -36.22 17.48
CA PRO A 495 -6.38 -36.72 18.44
C PRO A 495 -7.79 -36.86 17.85
N PHE A 496 -8.21 -35.96 16.97
CA PHE A 496 -9.48 -36.08 16.23
C PHE A 496 -9.49 -37.36 15.39
N THR A 497 -8.47 -37.57 14.55
CA THR A 497 -8.40 -38.73 13.65
C THR A 497 -8.35 -40.05 14.40
N GLU A 498 -7.59 -40.13 15.49
CA GLU A 498 -7.49 -41.34 16.33
C GLU A 498 -8.80 -41.66 17.06
N SER A 499 -9.49 -40.63 17.57
CA SER A 499 -10.79 -40.77 18.23
C SER A 499 -11.85 -41.28 17.25
N LEU A 500 -11.92 -40.69 16.05
CA LEU A 500 -12.84 -41.10 15.00
C LEU A 500 -12.58 -42.56 14.56
N ALA A 501 -11.31 -42.92 14.31
CA ALA A 501 -10.92 -44.27 13.93
C ALA A 501 -11.30 -45.31 14.99
N THR A 502 -11.07 -44.99 16.27
CA THR A 502 -11.40 -45.87 17.41
C THR A 502 -12.91 -46.11 17.51
N ALA A 503 -13.72 -45.05 17.44
CA ALA A 503 -15.17 -45.14 17.54
C ALA A 503 -15.79 -45.93 16.37
N VAL A 504 -15.33 -45.67 15.15
CA VAL A 504 -15.77 -46.40 13.95
C VAL A 504 -15.39 -47.88 14.03
N THR A 505 -14.18 -48.20 14.48
CA THR A 505 -13.74 -49.59 14.67
C THR A 505 -14.57 -50.33 15.73
N ALA A 506 -15.02 -49.61 16.76
CA ALA A 506 -15.91 -50.14 17.79
C ALA A 506 -17.36 -50.34 17.33
N GLY A 507 -17.70 -49.97 16.08
CA GLY A 507 -19.04 -50.12 15.52
C GLY A 507 -20.05 -49.08 16.02
N ALA A 508 -19.58 -47.94 16.53
CA ALA A 508 -20.44 -46.81 16.87
C ALA A 508 -21.06 -46.19 15.60
N ASP A 509 -22.16 -45.47 15.76
CA ASP A 509 -22.76 -44.73 14.66
C ASP A 509 -21.82 -43.60 14.19
N PHE A 510 -21.79 -43.33 12.89
CA PHE A 510 -20.78 -42.43 12.32
C PHE A 510 -20.96 -40.98 12.77
N ALA A 511 -22.21 -40.51 12.86
CA ALA A 511 -22.52 -39.14 13.30
C ALA A 511 -22.07 -38.90 14.75
N GLY A 512 -22.38 -39.82 15.66
CA GLY A 512 -21.93 -39.80 17.05
C GLY A 512 -20.42 -39.96 17.19
N SER A 513 -19.80 -40.79 16.34
CA SER A 513 -18.34 -40.94 16.28
C SER A 513 -17.65 -39.63 15.88
N TRP A 514 -18.20 -38.94 14.89
CA TRP A 514 -17.69 -37.64 14.45
C TRP A 514 -17.86 -36.56 15.52
N GLN A 515 -19.05 -36.47 16.15
CA GLN A 515 -19.30 -35.54 17.24
C GLN A 515 -18.35 -35.76 18.42
N ALA A 516 -18.12 -37.02 18.81
CA ALA A 516 -17.17 -37.34 19.87
C ALA A 516 -15.73 -36.95 19.52
N ALA A 517 -15.30 -37.26 18.29
CA ALA A 517 -13.98 -36.88 17.80
C ALA A 517 -13.81 -35.35 17.72
N ALA A 518 -14.82 -34.61 17.26
CA ALA A 518 -14.81 -33.16 17.20
C ALA A 518 -14.69 -32.55 18.61
N ALA A 519 -15.36 -33.13 19.61
CA ALA A 519 -15.20 -32.70 21.01
C ALA A 519 -13.75 -32.88 21.50
N VAL A 520 -13.08 -33.97 21.11
CA VAL A 520 -11.65 -34.17 21.38
C VAL A 520 -10.81 -33.10 20.70
N ALA A 521 -11.09 -32.77 19.43
CA ALA A 521 -10.39 -31.71 18.70
C ALA A 521 -10.51 -30.35 19.42
N VAL A 522 -11.70 -30.01 19.92
CA VAL A 522 -11.96 -28.78 20.70
C VAL A 522 -11.17 -28.77 22.00
N GLU A 523 -11.17 -29.87 22.75
CA GLU A 523 -10.39 -29.98 23.99
C GLU A 523 -8.89 -29.82 23.72
N GLN A 524 -8.37 -30.50 22.70
CA GLN A 524 -6.94 -30.47 22.38
C GLN A 524 -6.51 -29.12 21.79
N ALA A 525 -7.36 -28.50 20.96
CA ALA A 525 -7.14 -27.13 20.50
C ALA A 525 -7.04 -26.15 21.67
N ALA A 526 -7.92 -26.25 22.67
CA ALA A 526 -7.83 -25.44 23.88
C ALA A 526 -6.55 -25.75 24.69
N ALA A 527 -6.17 -27.02 24.80
CA ALA A 527 -4.98 -27.46 25.54
C ALA A 527 -3.68 -26.90 24.95
N THR A 528 -3.64 -26.57 23.65
CA THR A 528 -2.47 -25.90 23.04
C THR A 528 -2.10 -24.58 23.71
N ALA A 529 -3.02 -23.94 24.45
CA ALA A 529 -2.73 -22.74 25.23
C ALA A 529 -1.59 -22.93 26.24
N ALA A 530 -1.42 -24.15 26.78
CA ALA A 530 -0.35 -24.47 27.72
C ALA A 530 1.00 -24.78 27.02
N LEU A 531 1.00 -24.94 25.70
CA LEU A 531 2.19 -25.31 24.93
C LEU A 531 3.00 -24.07 24.51
N SER A 532 4.32 -24.28 24.41
CA SER A 532 5.24 -23.33 23.79
C SER A 532 5.43 -23.70 22.31
N PRO A 533 5.24 -22.77 21.36
CA PRO A 533 5.38 -23.06 19.93
C PRO A 533 6.81 -23.43 19.57
N LYS A 534 6.97 -24.52 18.82
CA LYS A 534 8.28 -24.98 18.31
C LYS A 534 8.48 -24.68 16.83
N LEU A 535 7.39 -24.46 16.10
CA LEU A 535 7.37 -24.20 14.65
C LEU A 535 6.63 -22.90 14.33
N GLY A 536 6.72 -22.47 13.07
CA GLY A 536 6.00 -21.31 12.55
C GLY A 536 6.48 -19.95 13.08
N ARG A 537 5.71 -18.91 12.74
CA ARG A 537 6.01 -17.50 13.08
C ARG A 537 5.93 -17.23 14.58
N ALA A 538 5.22 -18.06 15.34
CA ALA A 538 5.11 -17.96 16.79
C ALA A 538 6.38 -18.37 17.56
N ARG A 539 7.27 -19.18 16.97
CA ARG A 539 8.48 -19.70 17.65
C ARG A 539 9.38 -18.61 18.27
N PRO A 540 9.71 -17.49 17.61
CA PRO A 540 10.55 -16.44 18.21
C PRO A 540 9.87 -15.69 19.36
N LEU A 541 8.53 -15.73 19.44
CA LEU A 541 7.71 -15.06 20.46
C LEU A 541 7.04 -16.07 21.41
N ALA A 542 7.65 -17.24 21.60
CA ALA A 542 7.07 -18.36 22.33
C ALA A 542 6.50 -17.99 23.71
N ALA A 543 7.17 -17.13 24.47
CA ALA A 543 6.70 -16.68 25.78
C ALA A 543 5.37 -15.91 25.73
N LYS A 544 5.12 -15.13 24.66
CA LYS A 544 3.85 -14.42 24.46
C LYS A 544 2.70 -15.36 24.09
N SER A 545 3.03 -16.48 23.44
CA SER A 545 2.05 -17.46 22.95
C SER A 545 1.44 -18.33 24.07
N ILE A 546 2.13 -18.47 25.21
CA ILE A 546 1.62 -19.24 26.36
C ILE A 546 0.40 -18.53 26.95
N GLY A 547 -0.68 -19.27 27.16
CA GLY A 547 -1.98 -18.78 27.61
C GLY A 547 -2.98 -18.51 26.48
N THR A 548 -2.53 -18.57 25.22
CA THR A 548 -3.39 -18.40 24.02
C THR A 548 -3.36 -19.70 23.20
N PRO A 549 -4.52 -20.26 22.79
CA PRO A 549 -4.54 -21.46 21.95
C PRO A 549 -3.96 -21.20 20.55
N ASP A 550 -3.55 -22.26 19.85
CA ASP A 550 -3.08 -22.18 18.46
C ASP A 550 -4.22 -21.85 17.50
N ALA A 551 -4.00 -20.93 16.56
CA ALA A 551 -5.00 -20.54 15.57
C ALA A 551 -5.32 -21.69 14.60
N GLY A 552 -4.30 -22.48 14.20
CA GLY A 552 -4.47 -23.65 13.37
C GLY A 552 -5.35 -24.73 14.02
N ALA A 553 -5.00 -25.14 15.24
CA ALA A 553 -5.74 -26.12 16.02
C ALA A 553 -7.18 -25.64 16.31
N THR A 554 -7.34 -24.37 16.67
CA THR A 554 -8.66 -23.76 16.92
C THR A 554 -9.52 -23.76 15.67
N SER A 555 -8.96 -23.34 14.52
CA SER A 555 -9.70 -23.34 13.25
C SER A 555 -10.12 -24.75 12.84
N LEU A 556 -9.24 -25.75 12.99
CA LEU A 556 -9.58 -27.13 12.71
C LEU A 556 -10.73 -27.63 13.62
N ALA A 557 -10.63 -27.37 14.93
CA ALA A 557 -11.66 -27.77 15.89
C ALA A 557 -13.03 -27.16 15.58
N LEU A 558 -13.07 -25.88 15.18
CA LEU A 558 -14.29 -25.21 14.72
C LEU A 558 -14.87 -25.90 13.49
N LEU A 559 -14.03 -26.18 12.49
CA LEU A 559 -14.44 -26.78 11.23
C LEU A 559 -14.98 -28.21 11.42
N VAL A 560 -14.26 -29.08 12.13
CA VAL A 560 -14.74 -30.46 12.38
C VAL A 560 -15.98 -30.49 13.26
N THR A 561 -16.17 -29.51 14.16
CA THR A 561 -17.41 -29.37 14.94
C THR A 561 -18.58 -28.99 14.03
N ALA A 562 -18.41 -27.96 13.19
CA ALA A 562 -19.47 -27.51 12.28
C ALA A 562 -19.85 -28.58 11.25
N LEU A 563 -18.87 -29.36 10.76
CA LEU A 563 -19.12 -30.47 9.84
C LEU A 563 -19.98 -31.60 10.43
N ALA A 564 -20.16 -31.65 11.76
CA ALA A 564 -21.10 -32.59 12.39
C ALA A 564 -22.57 -32.33 12.00
N ASP A 565 -22.88 -31.12 11.53
CA ASP A 565 -24.23 -30.72 11.09
C ASP A 565 -24.50 -31.10 9.62
N LEU A 566 -23.53 -31.73 8.94
CA LEU A 566 -23.72 -32.21 7.57
C LEU A 566 -24.86 -33.26 7.56
N PRO A 567 -25.94 -33.04 6.80
CA PRO A 567 -27.09 -33.94 6.83
C PRO A 567 -26.70 -35.33 6.32
N ALA A 568 -26.96 -36.36 7.12
CA ALA A 568 -26.82 -37.75 6.70
C ALA A 568 -27.80 -38.02 5.54
N LYS A 569 -27.28 -38.14 4.32
CA LYS A 569 -28.04 -38.56 3.14
C LYS A 569 -27.68 -39.98 2.76
#